data_AF-A0A9E7KX30-F1
#
_entry.id   AF-A0A9E7KX30-F1
#
_cell.length_a   1.000
_cell.length_b   1.000
_cell.length_c   1.000
_cell.angle_alpha   90.00
_cell.angle_beta   90.00
_cell.angle_gamma   90.00
#
_symmetry.space_group_name_H-M   'P 1'
#
loop_
_entity.id
_entity.type
_entity.pdbx_description
1 polymer ?
#
loop_
_entity_poly.entity_id
_entity_poly.type
_entity_poly.pdbx_seq_one_letter_code
_entity_poly.pdbx_strand_id
1 'polypeptide(L)'
;MRPMEGITVVVDLDEMRIIGYRDRVVVPVPKAEGTDYRAAKQRPPFAPETKPGVVVQPAGKGFRIDGHVIRWSNWDFHLSYDARAGLVVSLASVYDAEKGARRRVLYRGYVSEVFVPYMDPAEEWYFRTFFDAGEYGFGLWASPLEPMTDCPANAEFMDGYYAAQDGEPVKLPNVFCVFERYSGDAAWRHTELGIPKQMISEVRQEVSLVVRMVGALGNYDYVTDWEFKTSGSIKVGVSLTGILEVKGTPYTHTDQITTDVHGSLLAENTIAVYHDHFVTYYLDLDIDGLNNTFIKSKLKTARVADSSGVPRRSYWTVTREAANMEADAHVEIGSVPAELLVVNPNKKTKMGNHVGYRLIANGVPVASLLSDDDYPQMRASYGKKQVWVTPYNKSEKWAAGLYVDNSRGDDNLAAWSQRNRAIKNVDIVVWHTVGFHHIPYQEDFPLMPMLSSGFELRPSNFFESNPLIRLRSTKQTHLPNCTLIV
;
A
#
# COMPACT_ATOMS: atom_id res chain seq x y z
N MET A 1 8.80 -7.20 -23.15
CA MET A 1 10.23 -7.07 -23.49
C MET A 1 10.59 -7.09 -24.97
N ARG A 2 9.64 -7.21 -25.92
CA ARG A 2 9.94 -7.18 -27.36
C ARG A 2 8.96 -6.25 -28.11
N PRO A 3 8.99 -4.95 -27.80
CA PRO A 3 8.04 -3.99 -28.37
C PRO A 3 8.26 -3.86 -29.88
N MET A 4 7.15 -3.65 -30.61
CA MET A 4 7.18 -3.10 -31.97
C MET A 4 7.00 -1.59 -31.85
N GLU A 5 8.12 -0.87 -31.74
CA GLU A 5 8.10 0.58 -31.57
C GLU A 5 7.72 1.30 -32.86
N GLY A 6 7.15 2.50 -32.74
CA GLY A 6 6.95 3.41 -33.87
C GLY A 6 5.62 3.24 -34.61
N ILE A 7 4.79 2.27 -34.23
CA ILE A 7 3.45 2.06 -34.80
C ILE A 7 2.39 2.43 -33.76
N THR A 8 1.58 3.44 -34.08
CA THR A 8 0.44 3.88 -33.26
C THR A 8 -0.87 3.49 -33.96
N VAL A 9 -1.76 2.83 -33.23
CA VAL A 9 -3.11 2.46 -33.70
C VAL A 9 -4.12 2.97 -32.70
N VAL A 10 -5.11 3.72 -33.18
CA VAL A 10 -6.24 4.18 -32.38
C VAL A 10 -7.47 3.40 -32.81
N VAL A 11 -8.11 2.74 -31.85
CA VAL A 11 -9.31 1.91 -32.06
C VAL A 11 -10.47 2.54 -31.31
N ASP A 12 -11.59 2.74 -32.02
CA ASP A 12 -12.86 3.05 -31.41
C ASP A 12 -13.48 1.73 -30.91
N LEU A 13 -13.72 1.62 -29.60
CA LEU A 13 -14.24 0.40 -28.97
C LEU A 13 -15.75 0.25 -29.12
N ASP A 14 -16.49 1.32 -29.44
CA ASP A 14 -17.94 1.25 -29.69
C ASP A 14 -18.19 0.79 -31.13
N GLU A 15 -17.46 1.36 -32.08
CA GLU A 15 -17.54 1.00 -33.50
C GLU A 15 -16.67 -0.24 -33.84
N MET A 16 -15.82 -0.67 -32.90
CA MET A 16 -14.88 -1.79 -33.04
C MET A 16 -14.03 -1.70 -34.33
N ARG A 17 -13.49 -0.51 -34.62
CA ARG A 17 -12.68 -0.25 -35.82
C ARG A 17 -11.48 0.66 -35.57
N ILE A 18 -10.47 0.53 -36.43
CA ILE A 18 -9.33 1.45 -36.45
C ILE A 18 -9.79 2.80 -37.00
N ILE A 19 -9.56 3.85 -36.22
CA ILE A 19 -9.87 5.25 -36.57
C ILE A 19 -8.62 6.10 -36.78
N GLY A 20 -7.45 5.59 -36.39
CA GLY A 20 -6.16 6.21 -36.63
C GLY A 20 -5.06 5.16 -36.75
N TYR A 21 -4.15 5.36 -37.70
CA TYR A 21 -2.97 4.52 -37.90
C TYR A 21 -1.80 5.40 -38.31
N ARG A 22 -0.66 5.24 -37.64
CA ARG A 22 0.59 5.94 -37.96
C ARG A 22 1.75 4.98 -37.77
N ASP A 23 2.61 4.89 -38.78
CA ASP A 23 3.87 4.14 -38.76
C ASP A 23 4.98 5.16 -38.99
N ARG A 24 5.74 5.47 -37.92
CA ARG A 24 6.57 6.67 -37.84
C ARG A 24 8.05 6.37 -37.73
N VAL A 25 8.40 5.29 -37.03
CA VAL A 25 9.79 4.98 -36.68
C VAL A 25 10.03 3.49 -36.87
N VAL A 26 11.15 3.16 -37.50
CA VAL A 26 11.62 1.77 -37.62
C VAL A 26 12.86 1.61 -36.74
N VAL A 27 12.74 0.77 -35.71
CA VAL A 27 13.86 0.38 -34.84
C VAL A 27 13.97 -1.15 -34.77
N PRO A 28 15.15 -1.69 -34.43
CA PRO A 28 15.28 -3.12 -34.17
C PRO A 28 14.36 -3.57 -33.04
N VAL A 29 13.65 -4.68 -33.25
CA VAL A 29 12.92 -5.36 -32.16
C VAL A 29 13.96 -6.06 -31.26
N PRO A 30 13.92 -5.87 -29.94
CA PRO A 30 14.80 -6.59 -29.02
C PRO A 30 14.82 -8.09 -29.23
N LYS A 31 15.98 -8.71 -28.98
CA LYS A 31 16.15 -10.17 -29.03
C LYS A 31 15.32 -10.84 -27.93
N ALA A 32 14.92 -12.10 -28.15
CA ALA A 32 14.18 -12.88 -27.15
C ALA A 32 15.09 -13.58 -26.12
N GLU A 33 16.39 -13.68 -26.41
CA GLU A 33 17.34 -14.37 -25.55
C GLU A 33 17.43 -13.70 -24.18
N GLY A 34 17.46 -14.50 -23.11
CA GLY A 34 17.53 -14.00 -21.73
C GLY A 34 16.24 -13.35 -21.19
N THR A 35 15.11 -13.43 -21.90
CA THR A 35 13.86 -12.77 -21.49
C THR A 35 12.78 -13.69 -20.92
N ASP A 36 12.88 -15.00 -21.14
CA ASP A 36 11.93 -15.95 -20.56
C ASP A 36 12.22 -16.06 -19.06
N TYR A 37 11.20 -16.00 -18.20
CA TYR A 37 11.34 -16.12 -16.74
C TYR A 37 10.89 -17.48 -16.22
N ARG A 38 10.31 -18.34 -17.07
CA ARG A 38 9.76 -19.62 -16.64
C ARG A 38 10.89 -20.60 -16.36
N ALA A 39 10.86 -21.24 -15.19
CA ALA A 39 11.87 -22.22 -14.77
C ALA A 39 12.13 -23.30 -15.83
N ALA A 40 11.08 -23.82 -16.47
CA ALA A 40 11.18 -24.85 -17.53
C ALA A 40 11.91 -24.39 -18.81
N LYS A 41 12.17 -23.09 -18.96
CA LYS A 41 12.86 -22.49 -20.11
C LYS A 41 14.27 -22.02 -19.77
N GLN A 42 14.61 -21.99 -18.48
CA GLN A 42 15.95 -21.63 -18.01
C GLN A 42 16.97 -22.73 -18.27
N ARG A 43 18.24 -22.34 -18.36
CA ARG A 43 19.38 -23.24 -18.51
C ARG A 43 20.45 -22.94 -17.45
N PRO A 44 21.27 -23.92 -17.04
CA PRO A 44 22.37 -23.69 -16.10
C PRO A 44 23.35 -22.59 -16.59
N PRO A 45 24.06 -21.90 -15.66
CA PRO A 45 24.08 -22.16 -14.22
C PRO A 45 22.88 -21.56 -13.48
N PHE A 46 22.34 -22.30 -12.50
CA PHE A 46 21.34 -21.79 -11.58
C PHE A 46 22.01 -21.15 -10.36
N ALA A 47 21.34 -20.16 -9.77
CA ALA A 47 21.76 -19.57 -8.49
C ALA A 47 21.75 -20.62 -7.36
N PRO A 48 22.47 -20.39 -6.25
CA PRO A 48 22.47 -21.29 -5.10
C PRO A 48 21.06 -21.50 -4.55
N GLU A 49 20.70 -22.75 -4.28
CA GLU A 49 19.41 -23.12 -3.72
C GLU A 49 19.30 -22.74 -2.23
N THR A 50 18.17 -22.15 -1.84
CA THR A 50 17.84 -21.95 -0.43
C THR A 50 17.28 -23.22 0.19
N LYS A 51 17.65 -23.53 1.43
CA LYS A 51 17.09 -24.70 2.12
C LYS A 51 15.58 -24.55 2.31
N PRO A 52 14.77 -25.60 2.06
CA PRO A 52 13.33 -25.54 2.25
C PRO A 52 12.99 -25.36 3.73
N GLY A 53 11.89 -24.64 3.99
CA GLY A 53 11.35 -24.41 5.33
C GLY A 53 9.82 -24.31 5.29
N VAL A 54 9.16 -24.70 6.39
CA VAL A 54 7.70 -24.65 6.51
C VAL A 54 7.30 -24.16 7.89
N VAL A 55 6.22 -23.37 7.95
CA VAL A 55 5.57 -22.98 9.20
C VAL A 55 4.54 -24.04 9.56
N VAL A 56 4.67 -24.63 10.75
CA VAL A 56 3.72 -25.61 11.30
C VAL A 56 3.05 -25.02 12.53
N GLN A 57 1.72 -25.13 12.60
CA GLN A 57 0.92 -24.69 13.75
C GLN A 57 0.27 -25.92 14.42
N PRO A 58 0.89 -26.50 15.47
CA PRO A 58 0.43 -27.76 16.07
C PRO A 58 -0.98 -27.71 16.66
N ALA A 59 -1.42 -26.53 17.09
CA ALA A 59 -2.76 -26.30 17.65
C ALA A 59 -3.79 -25.87 16.58
N GLY A 60 -3.42 -25.89 15.29
CA GLY A 60 -4.20 -25.31 14.21
C GLY A 60 -4.02 -23.79 14.11
N LYS A 61 -4.83 -23.19 13.22
CA LYS A 61 -4.80 -21.75 12.91
C LYS A 61 -5.34 -20.93 14.09
N GLY A 62 -4.73 -19.77 14.36
CA GLY A 62 -5.15 -18.83 15.41
C GLY A 62 -6.29 -17.89 15.01
N PHE A 63 -6.82 -18.02 13.79
CA PHE A 63 -7.93 -17.25 13.27
C PHE A 63 -9.09 -18.12 12.82
N ARG A 64 -10.28 -17.54 12.78
CA ARG A 64 -11.50 -18.15 12.25
C ARG A 64 -12.11 -17.23 11.19
N ILE A 65 -12.54 -17.84 10.09
CA ILE A 65 -13.33 -17.19 9.04
C ILE A 65 -14.77 -17.72 9.13
N ASP A 66 -15.74 -16.81 9.22
CA ASP A 66 -17.17 -17.09 9.30
C ASP A 66 -17.88 -16.30 8.20
N GLY A 67 -18.12 -16.96 7.06
CA GLY A 67 -18.43 -16.29 5.80
C GLY A 67 -17.28 -15.37 5.39
N HIS A 68 -17.48 -14.07 5.57
CA HIS A 68 -16.49 -13.01 5.27
C HIS A 68 -16.01 -12.28 6.54
N VAL A 69 -16.43 -12.74 7.73
CA VAL A 69 -16.00 -12.19 9.02
C VAL A 69 -14.78 -12.94 9.53
N ILE A 70 -13.69 -12.22 9.71
CA ILE A 70 -12.42 -12.75 10.21
C ILE A 70 -12.26 -12.34 11.67
N ARG A 71 -11.99 -13.34 12.52
CA ARG A 71 -11.71 -13.16 13.94
C ARG A 71 -10.34 -13.76 14.25
N TRP A 72 -9.43 -12.94 14.75
CA TRP A 72 -8.07 -13.33 15.06
C TRP A 72 -7.58 -12.59 16.29
N SER A 73 -7.09 -13.31 17.29
CA SER A 73 -6.58 -12.72 18.53
C SER A 73 -7.56 -11.68 19.11
N ASN A 74 -7.19 -10.41 19.11
CA ASN A 74 -7.99 -9.27 19.57
C ASN A 74 -8.61 -8.46 18.42
N TRP A 75 -8.71 -8.98 17.20
CA TRP A 75 -9.29 -8.32 16.03
C TRP A 75 -10.50 -9.05 15.47
N ASP A 76 -11.51 -8.26 15.09
CA ASP A 76 -12.66 -8.69 14.30
C ASP A 76 -12.78 -7.72 13.12
N PHE A 77 -12.94 -8.23 11.91
CA PHE A 77 -13.18 -7.42 10.71
C PHE A 77 -13.90 -8.23 9.62
N HIS A 78 -14.40 -7.54 8.61
CA HIS A 78 -15.01 -8.11 7.42
C HIS A 78 -14.07 -7.94 6.23
N LEU A 79 -13.93 -8.98 5.41
CA LEU A 79 -13.18 -8.96 4.17
C LEU A 79 -14.14 -9.09 3.00
N SER A 80 -14.07 -8.20 2.01
CA SER A 80 -14.89 -8.29 0.80
C SER A 80 -14.09 -8.08 -0.46
N TYR A 81 -14.65 -8.56 -1.57
CA TYR A 81 -14.18 -8.34 -2.92
C TYR A 81 -15.07 -7.33 -3.64
N ASP A 82 -14.45 -6.43 -4.40
CA ASP A 82 -15.08 -5.50 -5.31
C ASP A 82 -14.34 -5.53 -6.66
N ALA A 83 -15.06 -5.56 -7.77
CA ALA A 83 -14.44 -5.67 -9.10
C ALA A 83 -13.50 -4.50 -9.44
N ARG A 84 -13.79 -3.30 -8.92
CA ARG A 84 -12.96 -2.12 -9.14
C ARG A 84 -11.85 -1.98 -8.11
N ALA A 85 -12.15 -2.14 -6.83
CA ALA A 85 -11.20 -1.93 -5.73
C ALA A 85 -10.35 -3.17 -5.38
N GLY A 86 -10.80 -4.37 -5.74
CA GLY A 86 -10.24 -5.62 -5.25
C GLY A 86 -10.56 -5.84 -3.77
N LEU A 87 -9.52 -5.95 -2.96
CA LEU A 87 -9.59 -6.23 -1.52
C LEU A 87 -10.15 -5.03 -0.74
N VAL A 88 -11.24 -5.24 0.00
CA VAL A 88 -11.82 -4.25 0.92
C VAL A 88 -11.90 -4.80 2.35
N VAL A 89 -11.23 -4.13 3.30
CA VAL A 89 -11.37 -4.38 4.74
C VAL A 89 -12.49 -3.51 5.28
N SER A 90 -13.37 -4.04 6.13
CA SER A 90 -14.43 -3.27 6.78
C SER A 90 -14.63 -3.64 8.25
N LEU A 91 -15.19 -2.71 9.02
CA LEU A 91 -15.62 -2.88 10.42
C LEU A 91 -14.52 -3.36 11.37
N ALA A 92 -13.25 -3.06 11.07
CA ALA A 92 -12.12 -3.52 11.86
C ALA A 92 -12.15 -2.93 13.27
N SER A 93 -12.28 -3.83 14.25
CA SER A 93 -12.47 -3.50 15.66
C SER A 93 -11.54 -4.33 16.54
N VAL A 94 -10.83 -3.64 17.43
CA VAL A 94 -9.87 -4.26 18.35
C VAL A 94 -10.48 -4.45 19.74
N TYR A 95 -10.26 -5.59 20.38
CA TYR A 95 -10.69 -5.86 21.74
C TYR A 95 -9.76 -5.21 22.75
N ASP A 96 -10.32 -4.34 23.59
CA ASP A 96 -9.63 -3.71 24.70
C ASP A 96 -9.94 -4.48 25.99
N ALA A 97 -8.96 -5.25 26.47
CA ALA A 97 -9.12 -6.10 27.64
C ALA A 97 -9.30 -5.31 28.95
N GLU A 98 -8.83 -4.06 29.03
CA GLU A 98 -9.06 -3.22 30.22
C GLU A 98 -10.48 -2.67 30.25
N LYS A 99 -11.06 -2.40 29.08
CA LYS A 99 -12.44 -1.90 28.95
C LYS A 99 -13.48 -3.01 28.78
N GLY A 100 -13.06 -4.24 28.52
CA GLY A 100 -13.94 -5.39 28.30
C GLY A 100 -14.82 -5.25 27.05
N ALA A 101 -14.36 -4.50 26.03
CA ALA A 101 -15.18 -4.12 24.88
C ALA A 101 -14.37 -4.10 23.58
N ARG A 102 -15.05 -4.39 22.46
CA ARG A 102 -14.55 -4.14 21.10
C ARG A 102 -14.69 -2.67 20.77
N ARG A 103 -13.63 -2.06 20.25
CA ARG A 103 -13.58 -0.64 19.90
C ARG A 103 -13.23 -0.50 18.43
N ARG A 104 -14.02 0.28 17.71
CA ARG A 104 -13.86 0.48 16.27
C ARG A 104 -12.58 1.28 15.97
N VAL A 105 -11.92 0.93 14.87
CA VAL A 105 -10.72 1.60 14.35
C VAL A 105 -10.93 2.03 12.90
N LEU A 106 -11.33 1.10 12.04
CA LEU A 106 -11.50 1.35 10.60
C LEU A 106 -12.89 0.87 10.17
N TYR A 107 -13.73 1.77 9.68
CA TYR A 107 -15.01 1.42 9.09
C TYR A 107 -14.82 0.72 7.74
N ARG A 108 -13.97 1.29 6.88
CA ARG A 108 -13.68 0.75 5.55
C ARG A 108 -12.31 1.20 5.04
N GLY A 109 -11.55 0.27 4.48
CA GLY A 109 -10.25 0.55 3.87
C GLY A 109 -10.01 -0.26 2.59
N TYR A 110 -9.50 0.39 1.54
CA TYR A 110 -9.20 -0.23 0.24
C TYR A 110 -8.30 0.66 -0.63
N VAL A 111 -7.74 0.09 -1.71
CA VAL A 111 -7.07 0.86 -2.77
C VAL A 111 -8.14 1.52 -3.63
N SER A 112 -8.18 2.84 -3.59
CA SER A 112 -9.17 3.63 -4.33
C SER A 112 -8.75 3.90 -5.77
N GLU A 113 -7.44 4.04 -6.03
CA GLU A 113 -6.91 4.26 -7.37
C GLU A 113 -5.40 3.94 -7.41
N VAL A 114 -4.92 3.57 -8.59
CA VAL A 114 -3.48 3.45 -8.90
C VAL A 114 -3.20 4.28 -10.14
N PHE A 115 -2.34 5.30 -10.03
CA PHE A 115 -1.97 6.18 -11.14
C PHE A 115 -0.52 5.90 -11.58
N VAL A 116 -0.30 5.60 -12.86
CA VAL A 116 0.98 5.17 -13.43
C VAL A 116 1.37 6.03 -14.64
N PRO A 117 1.90 7.25 -14.43
CA PRO A 117 2.36 8.11 -15.51
C PRO A 117 3.74 7.71 -16.03
N TYR A 118 3.87 7.54 -17.35
CA TYR A 118 5.16 7.40 -18.03
C TYR A 118 5.72 8.77 -18.43
N MET A 119 7.06 8.87 -18.47
CA MET A 119 7.78 10.14 -18.66
C MET A 119 8.38 10.31 -20.05
N ASP A 120 7.88 9.58 -21.05
CA ASP A 120 8.28 9.76 -22.46
C ASP A 120 7.22 10.56 -23.22
N PRO A 121 7.52 11.81 -23.64
CA PRO A 121 6.58 12.67 -24.36
C PRO A 121 6.45 12.33 -25.85
N ALA A 122 7.16 11.31 -26.35
CA ALA A 122 7.02 10.87 -27.74
C ALA A 122 5.59 10.39 -28.05
N GLU A 123 5.20 10.47 -29.32
CA GLU A 123 3.83 10.14 -29.75
C GLU A 123 3.42 8.66 -29.48
N GLU A 124 4.37 7.73 -29.34
CA GLU A 124 4.08 6.34 -28.92
C GLU A 124 3.81 6.19 -27.40
N TRP A 125 4.15 7.19 -26.59
CA TRP A 125 4.20 7.09 -25.13
C TRP A 125 3.42 8.15 -24.36
N TYR A 126 3.26 9.36 -24.86
CA TYR A 126 2.71 10.50 -24.09
C TYR A 126 1.34 10.24 -23.45
N PHE A 127 0.54 9.34 -24.03
CA PHE A 127 -0.80 9.00 -23.55
C PHE A 127 -0.81 7.91 -22.45
N ARG A 128 0.33 7.26 -22.18
CA ARG A 128 0.45 6.14 -21.23
C ARG A 128 0.53 6.68 -19.80
N THR A 129 -0.64 6.96 -19.24
CA THR A 129 -0.78 7.47 -17.87
C THR A 129 -1.92 6.75 -17.16
N PHE A 130 -1.74 5.45 -16.94
CA PHE A 130 -2.82 4.55 -16.57
C PHE A 130 -3.43 4.89 -15.21
N PHE A 131 -4.74 4.67 -15.11
CA PHE A 131 -5.47 4.65 -13.85
C PHE A 131 -6.01 3.23 -13.64
N ASP A 132 -5.17 2.35 -13.09
CA ASP A 132 -5.39 0.90 -13.13
C ASP A 132 -6.77 0.49 -12.56
N ALA A 133 -7.18 1.09 -11.45
CA ALA A 133 -8.47 0.77 -10.85
C ALA A 133 -9.63 1.40 -11.64
N GLY A 134 -9.49 2.66 -12.04
CA GLY A 134 -10.53 3.41 -12.74
C GLY A 134 -10.79 3.00 -14.19
N GLU A 135 -9.77 2.59 -14.92
CA GLU A 135 -9.82 2.24 -16.34
C GLU A 135 -9.98 0.73 -16.56
N TYR A 136 -9.34 -0.09 -15.72
CA TYR A 136 -9.27 -1.55 -15.94
C TYR A 136 -9.90 -2.39 -14.83
N GLY A 137 -10.02 -1.84 -13.62
CA GLY A 137 -10.57 -2.53 -12.44
C GLY A 137 -9.54 -3.37 -11.71
N PHE A 138 -9.06 -2.90 -10.56
CA PHE A 138 -8.02 -3.57 -9.77
C PHE A 138 -8.44 -4.97 -9.31
N GLY A 139 -9.73 -5.15 -9.01
CA GLY A 139 -10.31 -6.45 -8.66
C GLY A 139 -10.50 -7.39 -9.85
N LEU A 140 -10.84 -6.87 -11.03
CA LEU A 140 -10.98 -7.66 -12.26
C LEU A 140 -9.66 -8.30 -12.67
N TRP A 141 -8.55 -7.61 -12.37
CA TRP A 141 -7.19 -8.08 -12.60
C TRP A 141 -6.56 -8.80 -11.41
N ALA A 142 -7.35 -9.18 -10.41
CA ALA A 142 -6.87 -10.01 -9.32
C ALA A 142 -6.49 -11.41 -9.85
N SER A 143 -5.25 -11.84 -9.59
CA SER A 143 -4.75 -13.14 -10.03
C SER A 143 -4.97 -14.22 -8.95
N PRO A 144 -5.31 -15.47 -9.35
CA PRO A 144 -5.35 -16.59 -8.42
C PRO A 144 -3.98 -16.79 -7.74
N LEU A 145 -3.97 -16.79 -6.41
CA LEU A 145 -2.75 -16.94 -5.64
C LEU A 145 -2.27 -18.39 -5.61
N GLU A 146 -0.97 -18.60 -5.85
CA GLU A 146 -0.34 -19.91 -5.87
C GLU A 146 0.02 -20.36 -4.44
N PRO A 147 -0.55 -21.47 -3.94
CA PRO A 147 -0.23 -21.99 -2.61
C PRO A 147 1.26 -22.29 -2.45
N MET A 148 1.78 -22.08 -1.24
CA MET A 148 3.19 -22.29 -0.86
C MET A 148 4.19 -21.33 -1.50
N THR A 149 3.77 -20.50 -2.46
CA THR A 149 4.64 -19.50 -3.11
C THR A 149 4.16 -18.09 -2.80
N ASP A 150 2.95 -17.72 -3.22
CA ASP A 150 2.37 -16.41 -2.89
C ASP A 150 1.92 -16.33 -1.43
N CYS A 151 1.49 -17.47 -0.89
CA CYS A 151 0.94 -17.59 0.46
C CYS A 151 1.52 -18.81 1.18
N PRO A 152 1.84 -18.70 2.49
CA PRO A 152 2.47 -19.79 3.24
C PRO A 152 1.52 -20.97 3.50
N ALA A 153 2.08 -22.09 3.94
CA ALA A 153 1.36 -23.33 4.22
C ALA A 153 0.16 -23.22 5.18
N ASN A 154 0.18 -22.22 6.07
CA ASN A 154 -0.89 -21.97 7.03
C ASN A 154 -1.98 -21.02 6.50
N ALA A 155 -1.98 -20.67 5.21
CA ALA A 155 -2.99 -19.81 4.63
C ALA A 155 -4.36 -20.49 4.48
N GLU A 156 -5.42 -19.69 4.59
CA GLU A 156 -6.76 -20.00 4.06
C GLU A 156 -6.99 -19.14 2.81
N PHE A 157 -7.59 -19.72 1.77
CA PHE A 157 -7.90 -19.00 0.54
C PHE A 157 -9.39 -18.68 0.46
N MET A 158 -9.71 -17.56 -0.19
CA MET A 158 -11.09 -17.16 -0.46
C MET A 158 -11.23 -16.80 -1.94
N ASP A 159 -12.39 -17.13 -2.51
CA ASP A 159 -12.72 -16.85 -3.90
C ASP A 159 -13.41 -15.48 -4.05
N GLY A 160 -13.27 -14.87 -5.23
CA GLY A 160 -13.99 -13.67 -5.64
C GLY A 160 -14.99 -13.97 -6.76
N TYR A 161 -15.97 -13.09 -6.94
CA TYR A 161 -16.90 -13.15 -8.06
C TYR A 161 -17.16 -11.76 -8.61
N TYR A 162 -17.20 -11.64 -9.94
CA TYR A 162 -17.62 -10.43 -10.64
C TYR A 162 -18.61 -10.76 -11.76
N ALA A 163 -19.25 -9.76 -12.33
CA ALA A 163 -20.13 -9.94 -13.48
C ALA A 163 -19.35 -9.72 -14.78
N ALA A 164 -19.40 -10.68 -15.70
CA ALA A 164 -18.90 -10.52 -17.06
C ALA A 164 -19.68 -9.44 -17.84
N GLN A 165 -19.21 -9.11 -19.04
CA GLN A 165 -19.86 -8.11 -19.90
C GLN A 165 -21.31 -8.49 -20.27
N ASP A 166 -21.63 -9.77 -20.32
CA ASP A 166 -22.98 -10.30 -20.54
C ASP A 166 -23.81 -10.44 -19.25
N GLY A 167 -23.22 -10.12 -18.08
CA GLY A 167 -23.85 -10.20 -16.77
C GLY A 167 -23.69 -11.55 -16.06
N GLU A 168 -23.07 -12.55 -16.70
CA GLU A 168 -22.85 -13.85 -16.08
C GLU A 168 -21.81 -13.78 -14.95
N PRO A 169 -21.98 -14.54 -13.84
CA PRO A 169 -21.03 -14.52 -12.74
C PRO A 169 -19.74 -15.26 -13.12
N VAL A 170 -18.61 -14.56 -13.03
CA VAL A 170 -17.28 -15.13 -13.21
C VAL A 170 -16.64 -15.38 -11.85
N LYS A 171 -16.22 -16.62 -11.61
CA LYS A 171 -15.47 -17.02 -10.42
C LYS A 171 -13.98 -16.72 -10.59
N LEU A 172 -13.39 -16.03 -9.60
CA LEU A 172 -11.95 -15.90 -9.43
C LEU A 172 -11.50 -16.75 -8.24
N PRO A 173 -10.90 -17.94 -8.47
CA PRO A 173 -10.45 -18.80 -7.39
C PRO A 173 -9.25 -18.17 -6.65
N ASN A 174 -9.14 -18.42 -5.34
CA ASN A 174 -7.97 -18.03 -4.52
C ASN A 174 -7.58 -16.55 -4.65
N VAL A 175 -8.55 -15.64 -4.76
CA VAL A 175 -8.30 -14.19 -4.93
C VAL A 175 -7.69 -13.55 -3.69
N PHE A 176 -7.99 -14.11 -2.51
CA PHE A 176 -7.39 -13.70 -1.24
C PHE A 176 -6.71 -14.88 -0.57
N CYS A 177 -5.68 -14.60 0.20
CA CYS A 177 -5.21 -15.51 1.23
C CYS A 177 -5.09 -14.82 2.59
N VAL A 178 -5.42 -15.56 3.65
CA VAL A 178 -5.39 -15.11 5.04
C VAL A 178 -4.45 -16.04 5.81
N PHE A 179 -3.43 -15.50 6.47
CA PHE A 179 -2.46 -16.31 7.20
C PHE A 179 -1.85 -15.57 8.40
N GLU A 180 -1.35 -16.34 9.37
CA GLU A 180 -0.54 -15.79 10.45
C GLU A 180 0.93 -15.72 10.04
N ARG A 181 1.56 -14.56 10.21
CA ARG A 181 2.97 -14.32 9.93
C ARG A 181 3.78 -14.42 11.21
N TYR A 182 4.84 -15.24 11.15
CA TYR A 182 5.84 -15.40 12.20
C TYR A 182 7.18 -14.87 11.68
N SER A 183 7.41 -13.56 11.74
CA SER A 183 8.61 -12.92 11.18
C SER A 183 9.88 -13.16 12.00
N GLY A 184 9.75 -13.69 13.22
CA GLY A 184 10.85 -13.78 14.19
C GLY A 184 11.09 -12.49 14.98
N ASP A 185 10.26 -11.45 14.76
CA ASP A 185 10.36 -10.20 15.49
C ASP A 185 9.84 -10.32 16.93
N ALA A 186 10.38 -9.48 17.81
CA ALA A 186 9.83 -9.28 19.16
C ALA A 186 8.71 -8.24 19.12
N ALA A 187 7.55 -8.57 19.67
CA ALA A 187 6.47 -7.61 19.90
C ALA A 187 6.88 -6.54 20.91
N TRP A 188 7.63 -6.96 21.95
CA TRP A 188 8.40 -6.12 22.85
C TRP A 188 9.43 -6.96 23.61
N ARG A 189 10.48 -6.32 24.10
CA ARG A 189 11.48 -6.94 24.98
C ARG A 189 12.10 -5.92 25.91
N HIS A 190 12.55 -6.37 27.07
CA HIS A 190 13.38 -5.57 27.96
C HIS A 190 14.32 -6.47 28.76
N THR A 191 15.51 -5.97 29.05
CA THR A 191 16.48 -6.60 29.94
C THR A 191 16.98 -5.53 30.92
N GLU A 192 16.58 -5.63 32.18
CA GLU A 192 16.96 -4.73 33.27
C GLU A 192 18.23 -5.26 33.93
N LEU A 193 19.26 -4.41 33.97
CA LEU A 193 20.59 -4.69 34.50
C LEU A 193 21.02 -3.68 35.58
N GLY A 194 20.25 -2.61 35.78
CA GLY A 194 20.54 -1.54 36.71
C GLY A 194 20.16 -1.85 38.16
N ILE A 195 19.39 -2.91 38.40
CA ILE A 195 19.07 -3.37 39.76
C ILE A 195 20.24 -4.22 40.28
N PRO A 196 20.96 -3.81 41.34
CA PRO A 196 22.12 -4.53 41.81
C PRO A 196 21.79 -6.00 42.12
N LYS A 197 22.60 -6.92 41.59
CA LYS A 197 22.48 -8.38 41.76
C LYS A 197 21.18 -8.98 41.20
N GLN A 198 20.43 -8.27 40.36
CA GLN A 198 19.25 -8.81 39.68
C GLN A 198 19.38 -8.63 38.17
N MET A 199 19.11 -9.70 37.42
CA MET A 199 18.90 -9.65 35.98
C MET A 199 17.46 -10.04 35.71
N ILE A 200 16.67 -9.09 35.20
CA ILE A 200 15.26 -9.33 34.84
C ILE A 200 15.17 -9.18 33.32
N SER A 201 14.77 -10.24 32.62
CA SER A 201 14.63 -10.22 31.16
C SER A 201 13.28 -10.80 30.76
N GLU A 202 12.59 -10.12 29.87
CA GLU A 202 11.28 -10.55 29.36
C GLU A 202 11.19 -10.20 27.87
N VAL A 203 10.65 -11.13 27.07
CA VAL A 203 10.47 -10.98 25.63
C VAL A 203 9.13 -11.59 25.22
N ARG A 204 8.44 -10.93 24.30
CA ARG A 204 7.25 -11.46 23.63
C ARG A 204 7.49 -11.50 22.14
N GLN A 205 7.11 -12.61 21.52
CA GLN A 205 7.14 -12.78 20.07
C GLN A 205 6.01 -11.97 19.42
N GLU A 206 6.28 -11.38 18.26
CA GLU A 206 5.26 -10.82 17.38
C GLU A 206 4.64 -11.93 16.52
N VAL A 207 3.31 -11.93 16.49
CA VAL A 207 2.51 -12.68 15.52
C VAL A 207 1.48 -11.72 14.97
N SER A 208 1.38 -11.64 13.64
CA SER A 208 0.42 -10.81 12.93
C SER A 208 -0.45 -11.65 12.01
N LEU A 209 -1.64 -11.14 11.68
CA LEU A 209 -2.50 -11.71 10.65
C LEU A 209 -2.37 -10.89 9.39
N VAL A 210 -2.13 -11.54 8.26
CA VAL A 210 -2.02 -10.92 6.94
C VAL A 210 -3.18 -11.36 6.08
N VAL A 211 -3.82 -10.40 5.41
CA VAL A 211 -4.69 -10.64 4.26
C VAL A 211 -3.98 -10.12 3.02
N ARG A 212 -3.82 -10.97 2.01
CA ARG A 212 -3.10 -10.67 0.77
C ARG A 212 -3.99 -10.82 -0.46
N MET A 213 -3.78 -9.94 -1.42
CA MET A 213 -4.26 -10.03 -2.80
C MET A 213 -3.12 -9.65 -3.76
N VAL A 214 -3.07 -10.26 -4.95
CA VAL A 214 -2.20 -9.84 -6.05
C VAL A 214 -3.06 -9.35 -7.22
N GLY A 215 -2.80 -8.15 -7.71
CA GLY A 215 -3.39 -7.61 -8.94
C GLY A 215 -2.35 -7.58 -10.06
N ALA A 216 -2.58 -8.32 -11.14
CA ALA A 216 -1.67 -8.42 -12.29
C ALA A 216 -2.21 -7.57 -13.45
N LEU A 217 -1.87 -6.29 -13.49
CA LEU A 217 -2.37 -5.32 -14.46
C LEU A 217 -1.39 -5.16 -15.62
N GLY A 218 -1.71 -5.80 -16.74
CA GLY A 218 -0.86 -5.78 -17.93
C GLY A 218 0.51 -6.36 -17.64
N ASN A 219 1.53 -5.50 -17.54
CA ASN A 219 2.91 -5.87 -17.27
C ASN A 219 3.29 -5.83 -15.78
N TYR A 220 2.49 -5.20 -14.91
CA TYR A 220 2.81 -5.04 -13.49
C TYR A 220 2.02 -5.97 -12.58
N ASP A 221 2.68 -6.43 -11.51
CA ASP A 221 2.07 -7.20 -10.42
C ASP A 221 2.15 -6.40 -9.11
N TYR A 222 1.00 -6.15 -8.49
CA TYR A 222 0.85 -5.45 -7.23
C TYR A 222 0.43 -6.41 -6.12
N VAL A 223 1.34 -6.70 -5.20
CA VAL A 223 1.02 -7.47 -3.98
C VAL A 223 0.55 -6.51 -2.90
N THR A 224 -0.72 -6.62 -2.49
CA THR A 224 -1.30 -5.77 -1.45
C THR A 224 -1.54 -6.57 -0.17
N ASP A 225 -0.96 -6.10 0.94
CA ASP A 225 -1.03 -6.75 2.25
C ASP A 225 -1.74 -5.84 3.26
N TRP A 226 -2.75 -6.37 3.95
CA TRP A 226 -3.32 -5.82 5.18
C TRP A 226 -2.89 -6.67 6.36
N GLU A 227 -1.99 -6.13 7.19
CA GLU A 227 -1.39 -6.80 8.33
C GLU A 227 -1.94 -6.25 9.66
N PHE A 228 -2.66 -7.07 10.41
CA PHE A 228 -3.21 -6.75 11.73
C PHE A 228 -2.27 -7.25 12.82
N LYS A 229 -1.93 -6.39 13.77
CA LYS A 229 -1.03 -6.71 14.88
C LYS A 229 -1.77 -6.76 16.20
N THR A 230 -1.32 -7.63 17.11
CA THR A 230 -1.89 -7.72 18.46
C THR A 230 -1.71 -6.43 19.27
N SER A 231 -0.73 -5.59 18.91
CA SER A 231 -0.52 -4.25 19.46
C SER A 231 -1.67 -3.26 19.16
N GLY A 232 -2.61 -3.65 18.30
CA GLY A 232 -3.64 -2.78 17.75
C GLY A 232 -3.19 -2.01 16.52
N SER A 233 -1.97 -2.21 16.00
CA SER A 233 -1.54 -1.61 14.74
C SER A 233 -2.18 -2.31 13.53
N ILE A 234 -2.47 -1.54 12.49
CA ILE A 234 -2.77 -2.04 11.14
C ILE A 234 -1.65 -1.56 10.23
N LYS A 235 -0.91 -2.47 9.61
CA LYS A 235 0.12 -2.16 8.62
C LYS A 235 -0.44 -2.48 7.24
N VAL A 236 -0.33 -1.53 6.32
CA VAL A 236 -0.80 -1.69 4.95
C VAL A 236 0.40 -1.56 4.04
N GLY A 237 0.63 -2.56 3.19
CA GLY A 237 1.78 -2.64 2.31
C GLY A 237 1.36 -2.83 0.86
N VAL A 238 2.19 -2.30 -0.04
CA VAL A 238 2.16 -2.62 -1.47
C VAL A 238 3.56 -2.96 -1.93
N SER A 239 3.67 -4.06 -2.68
CA SER A 239 4.91 -4.47 -3.34
C SER A 239 4.70 -4.56 -4.84
N LEU A 240 5.66 -4.04 -5.60
CA LEU A 240 5.68 -4.01 -7.05
C LEU A 240 6.65 -5.07 -7.58
N THR A 241 6.22 -5.83 -8.57
CA THR A 241 7.05 -6.75 -9.38
C THR A 241 6.43 -6.83 -10.79
N GLY A 242 6.81 -7.81 -11.58
CA GLY A 242 6.35 -7.96 -12.95
C GLY A 242 7.41 -7.53 -13.96
N ILE A 243 6.95 -7.21 -15.16
CA ILE A 243 7.78 -6.95 -16.33
C ILE A 243 7.79 -5.44 -16.59
N LEU A 244 8.96 -4.87 -16.88
CA LEU A 244 9.04 -3.47 -17.27
C LEU A 244 8.37 -3.22 -18.63
N GLU A 245 7.64 -2.12 -18.74
CA GLU A 245 7.20 -1.63 -20.04
C GLU A 245 8.40 -0.98 -20.74
N VAL A 246 8.70 -1.44 -21.96
CA VAL A 246 9.94 -1.10 -22.66
C VAL A 246 9.69 -0.52 -24.04
N LYS A 247 10.60 0.38 -24.42
CA LYS A 247 10.70 1.05 -25.70
C LYS A 247 11.81 0.43 -26.55
N GLY A 248 11.50 0.18 -27.82
CA GLY A 248 12.50 -0.26 -28.80
C GLY A 248 13.46 0.87 -29.18
N THR A 249 14.74 0.57 -29.37
CA THR A 249 15.74 1.58 -29.75
C THR A 249 16.85 1.02 -30.65
N PRO A 250 17.49 1.82 -31.52
CA PRO A 250 18.71 1.41 -32.21
C PRO A 250 19.90 1.20 -31.27
N TYR A 251 19.89 1.74 -30.05
CA TYR A 251 21.04 1.68 -29.14
C TYR A 251 21.32 0.28 -28.62
N THR A 252 22.59 -0.10 -28.58
CA THR A 252 23.08 -1.33 -27.94
C THR A 252 23.95 -1.08 -26.73
N HIS A 253 24.49 0.13 -26.59
CA HIS A 253 25.37 0.54 -25.50
C HIS A 253 25.07 1.99 -25.10
N THR A 254 25.37 2.34 -23.84
CA THR A 254 25.02 3.66 -23.27
C THR A 254 25.85 4.81 -23.84
N ASP A 255 27.06 4.55 -24.32
CA ASP A 255 27.94 5.53 -24.98
C ASP A 255 27.39 6.03 -26.33
N GLN A 256 26.41 5.32 -26.90
CA GLN A 256 25.70 5.73 -28.12
C GLN A 256 24.58 6.75 -27.86
N ILE A 257 24.19 6.94 -26.60
CA ILE A 257 23.10 7.81 -26.20
C ILE A 257 23.61 9.25 -26.08
N THR A 258 23.13 10.13 -26.94
CA THR A 258 23.55 11.55 -27.00
C THR A 258 22.45 12.55 -26.63
N THR A 259 21.22 12.07 -26.45
CA THR A 259 20.06 12.86 -26.05
C THR A 259 19.37 12.19 -24.86
N ASP A 260 18.44 12.90 -24.23
CA ASP A 260 17.54 12.26 -23.28
C ASP A 260 16.70 11.20 -24.02
N VAL A 261 16.65 10.01 -23.46
CA VAL A 261 15.88 8.86 -23.99
C VAL A 261 14.72 8.50 -23.07
N HIS A 262 14.51 9.29 -22.01
CA HIS A 262 13.39 9.19 -21.08
C HIS A 262 13.31 7.83 -20.36
N GLY A 263 14.47 7.20 -20.15
CA GLY A 263 14.56 5.87 -19.57
C GLY A 263 15.99 5.36 -19.43
N SER A 264 16.12 4.12 -19.00
CA SER A 264 17.39 3.41 -18.85
C SER A 264 17.55 2.36 -19.95
N LEU A 265 18.71 2.29 -20.61
CA LEU A 265 19.04 1.19 -21.51
C LEU A 265 19.39 -0.06 -20.68
N LEU A 266 18.54 -1.09 -20.69
CA LEU A 266 18.69 -2.27 -19.83
C LEU A 266 19.34 -3.46 -20.53
N ALA A 267 19.09 -3.56 -21.84
CA ALA A 267 19.64 -4.56 -22.73
C ALA A 267 19.79 -3.96 -24.13
N GLU A 268 20.44 -4.68 -25.05
CA GLU A 268 20.50 -4.28 -26.46
C GLU A 268 19.08 -3.94 -26.96
N ASN A 269 18.95 -2.77 -27.58
CA ASN A 269 17.72 -2.28 -28.19
C ASN A 269 16.55 -2.03 -27.24
N THR A 270 16.77 -2.04 -25.92
CA THR A 270 15.69 -2.04 -24.92
C THR A 270 15.86 -0.91 -23.90
N ILE A 271 15.06 0.15 -24.03
CA ILE A 271 14.94 1.19 -23.01
C ILE A 271 13.75 0.87 -22.11
N ALA A 272 13.92 0.85 -20.80
CA ALA A 272 12.81 0.91 -19.87
C ALA A 272 12.51 2.36 -19.52
N VAL A 273 11.30 2.80 -19.82
CA VAL A 273 10.89 4.21 -19.72
C VAL A 273 10.68 4.59 -18.25
N TYR A 274 11.14 5.78 -17.85
CA TYR A 274 10.89 6.29 -16.50
C TYR A 274 9.38 6.45 -16.27
N HIS A 275 8.91 6.10 -15.08
CA HIS A 275 7.51 6.18 -14.73
C HIS A 275 7.34 6.20 -13.21
N ASP A 276 6.15 6.56 -12.76
CA ASP A 276 5.79 6.54 -11.35
C ASP A 276 4.70 5.50 -11.07
N HIS A 277 4.56 5.10 -9.80
CA HIS A 277 3.38 4.37 -9.31
C HIS A 277 2.82 5.10 -8.10
N PHE A 278 1.56 5.56 -8.17
CA PHE A 278 0.86 6.20 -7.06
C PHE A 278 -0.37 5.39 -6.63
N VAL A 279 -0.28 4.71 -5.50
CA VAL A 279 -1.36 3.89 -4.93
C VAL A 279 -2.07 4.69 -3.85
N THR A 280 -3.32 5.09 -4.10
CA THR A 280 -4.12 5.93 -3.19
C THR A 280 -5.13 5.09 -2.43
N TYR A 281 -5.02 5.10 -1.10
CA TYR A 281 -5.90 4.37 -0.19
C TYR A 281 -7.03 5.25 0.34
N TYR A 282 -8.25 4.71 0.34
CA TYR A 282 -9.38 5.22 1.10
C TYR A 282 -9.32 4.62 2.51
N LEU A 283 -9.31 5.45 3.56
CA LEU A 283 -9.23 5.04 4.96
C LEU A 283 -10.29 5.76 5.80
N ASP A 284 -11.46 5.15 5.90
CA ASP A 284 -12.58 5.62 6.70
C ASP A 284 -12.40 5.17 8.15
N LEU A 285 -11.83 6.08 8.95
CA LEU A 285 -11.39 5.81 10.31
C LEU A 285 -12.46 6.25 11.30
N ASP A 286 -13.07 5.25 11.94
CA ASP A 286 -14.06 5.41 13.00
C ASP A 286 -13.40 5.19 14.37
N ILE A 287 -12.48 6.07 14.77
CA ILE A 287 -11.71 5.91 16.00
C ILE A 287 -12.65 5.99 17.21
N ASP A 288 -13.00 4.85 17.80
CA ASP A 288 -13.93 4.75 18.92
C ASP A 288 -15.29 5.45 18.67
N GLY A 289 -15.72 5.51 17.40
CA GLY A 289 -16.94 6.16 16.91
C GLY A 289 -16.69 7.16 15.77
N LEU A 290 -17.78 7.64 15.15
CA LEU A 290 -17.78 8.46 13.93
C LEU A 290 -17.14 9.85 14.11
N ASN A 291 -17.42 10.54 15.22
CA ASN A 291 -17.01 11.93 15.38
C ASN A 291 -15.51 12.04 15.67
N ASN A 292 -14.72 12.35 14.66
CA ASN A 292 -13.26 12.34 14.69
C ASN A 292 -12.68 13.70 14.26
N THR A 293 -11.39 13.89 14.46
CA THR A 293 -10.67 15.12 14.09
C THR A 293 -9.26 14.75 13.66
N PHE A 294 -8.82 15.33 12.54
CA PHE A 294 -7.45 15.22 12.10
C PHE A 294 -6.56 16.24 12.81
N ILE A 295 -5.45 15.79 13.39
CA ILE A 295 -4.48 16.60 14.13
C ILE A 295 -3.09 16.42 13.54
N LYS A 296 -2.44 17.56 13.27
CA LYS A 296 -1.00 17.64 12.94
C LYS A 296 -0.25 18.01 14.21
N SER A 297 0.52 17.08 14.76
CA SER A 297 1.40 17.32 15.90
C SER A 297 2.80 17.68 15.39
N LYS A 298 3.03 18.97 15.12
CA LYS A 298 4.28 19.49 14.57
C LYS A 298 5.37 19.56 15.62
N LEU A 299 6.53 18.99 15.34
CA LEU A 299 7.73 19.11 16.16
C LEU A 299 8.44 20.42 15.82
N LYS A 300 8.75 21.22 16.85
CA LYS A 300 9.42 22.51 16.68
C LYS A 300 10.59 22.63 17.65
N THR A 301 11.73 23.07 17.16
CA THR A 301 12.85 23.47 18.00
C THR A 301 12.48 24.73 18.77
N ALA A 302 12.63 24.69 20.10
CA ALA A 302 12.46 25.81 21.02
C ALA A 302 13.81 26.13 21.66
N ARG A 303 14.02 27.43 21.96
CA ARG A 303 15.16 27.91 22.74
C ARG A 303 14.78 27.94 24.21
N VAL A 304 15.76 27.70 25.09
CA VAL A 304 15.57 27.90 26.53
C VAL A 304 15.46 29.41 26.78
N ALA A 305 14.35 29.84 27.38
CA ALA A 305 14.04 31.26 27.56
C ALA A 305 14.94 31.94 28.61
N ASP A 306 15.27 31.22 29.70
CA ASP A 306 16.23 31.64 30.70
C ASP A 306 17.40 30.66 30.74
N SER A 307 18.55 31.08 30.25
CA SER A 307 19.78 30.27 30.22
C SER A 307 20.59 30.34 31.52
N SER A 308 20.12 31.09 32.54
CA SER A 308 20.81 31.17 33.83
C SER A 308 20.77 29.81 34.52
N GLY A 309 21.94 29.21 34.74
CA GLY A 309 22.06 27.90 35.41
C GLY A 309 21.64 26.68 34.58
N VAL A 310 21.26 26.83 33.31
CA VAL A 310 20.89 25.70 32.42
C VAL A 310 21.89 25.61 31.25
N PRO A 311 22.76 24.58 31.22
CA PRO A 311 23.74 24.42 30.12
C PRO A 311 23.11 24.20 28.74
N ARG A 312 21.91 23.62 28.69
CA ARG A 312 21.20 23.32 27.45
C ARG A 312 20.64 24.59 26.82
N ARG A 313 20.84 24.78 25.51
CA ARG A 313 20.38 25.99 24.78
C ARG A 313 19.08 25.81 24.00
N SER A 314 18.68 24.57 23.72
CA SER A 314 17.50 24.27 22.91
C SER A 314 16.94 22.88 23.21
N TYR A 315 15.65 22.71 22.93
CA TYR A 315 14.92 21.45 23.01
C TYR A 315 13.90 21.42 21.86
N TRP A 316 13.20 20.32 21.64
CA TRP A 316 12.04 20.31 20.75
C TRP A 316 10.76 20.21 21.58
N THR A 317 9.69 20.78 21.06
CA THR A 317 8.35 20.73 21.65
C THR A 317 7.31 20.45 20.55
N VAL A 318 6.07 20.20 20.94
CA VAL A 318 4.99 19.84 20.02
C VAL A 318 3.95 20.95 19.97
N THR A 319 3.66 21.45 18.77
CA THR A 319 2.46 22.27 18.52
C THR A 319 1.40 21.38 17.87
N ARG A 320 0.23 21.26 18.51
CA ARG A 320 -0.89 20.47 17.97
C ARG A 320 -1.85 21.39 17.23
N GLU A 321 -2.07 21.10 15.96
CA GLU A 321 -2.99 21.84 15.11
C GLU A 321 -4.11 20.91 14.66
N ALA A 322 -5.34 21.18 15.10
CA ALA A 322 -6.52 20.49 14.59
C ALA A 322 -6.90 21.09 13.24
N ALA A 323 -7.08 20.25 12.22
CA ALA A 323 -7.61 20.68 10.94
C ALA A 323 -9.11 20.95 11.11
N ASN A 324 -9.57 22.13 10.71
CA ASN A 324 -10.99 22.50 10.81
C ASN A 324 -11.71 22.27 9.49
N MET A 325 -11.04 22.55 8.37
CA MET A 325 -11.57 22.37 7.01
C MET A 325 -10.68 21.44 6.18
N GLU A 326 -11.20 20.91 5.07
CA GLU A 326 -10.46 20.02 4.15
C GLU A 326 -9.10 20.61 3.73
N ALA A 327 -9.04 21.90 3.39
CA ALA A 327 -7.80 22.57 2.99
C ALA A 327 -6.72 22.58 4.09
N ASP A 328 -7.11 22.52 5.37
CA ASP A 328 -6.15 22.41 6.49
C ASP A 328 -5.49 21.02 6.52
N ALA A 329 -6.07 20.02 5.85
CA ALA A 329 -5.66 18.61 5.92
C ALA A 329 -5.03 18.08 4.62
N HIS A 330 -4.67 18.96 3.70
CA HIS A 330 -3.78 18.61 2.58
C HIS A 330 -2.34 18.61 3.09
N VAL A 331 -1.71 17.44 3.18
CA VAL A 331 -0.38 17.30 3.80
C VAL A 331 0.65 16.82 2.79
N GLU A 332 1.77 17.55 2.77
CA GLU A 332 3.00 17.12 2.14
C GLU A 332 3.93 16.52 3.21
N ILE A 333 4.04 15.20 3.24
CA ILE A 333 4.85 14.51 4.25
C ILE A 333 6.33 14.86 4.03
N GLY A 334 7.03 15.19 5.12
CA GLY A 334 8.45 15.57 5.07
C GLY A 334 8.70 17.09 5.00
N SER A 335 7.71 17.89 4.60
CA SER A 335 7.82 19.36 4.56
C SER A 335 8.05 19.97 5.95
N VAL A 336 7.40 19.43 6.97
CA VAL A 336 7.58 19.75 8.40
C VAL A 336 7.55 18.45 9.20
N PRO A 337 8.49 18.23 10.15
CA PRO A 337 8.42 17.07 11.04
C PRO A 337 7.14 17.11 11.87
N ALA A 338 6.22 16.17 11.62
CA ALA A 338 4.94 16.11 12.32
C ALA A 338 4.44 14.67 12.43
N GLU A 339 3.72 14.38 13.51
CA GLU A 339 2.86 13.20 13.58
C GLU A 339 1.46 13.57 13.07
N LEU A 340 0.89 12.73 12.22
CA LEU A 340 -0.45 12.88 11.65
C LEU A 340 -1.40 11.94 12.37
N LEU A 341 -2.43 12.47 13.05
CA LEU A 341 -3.32 11.69 13.88
C LEU A 341 -4.78 11.88 13.49
N VAL A 342 -5.55 10.80 13.56
CA VAL A 342 -7.01 10.87 13.68
C VAL A 342 -7.36 10.58 15.13
N VAL A 343 -8.07 11.50 15.78
CA VAL A 343 -8.47 11.38 17.18
C VAL A 343 -9.96 11.50 17.33
N ASN A 344 -10.50 10.84 18.36
CA ASN A 344 -11.85 11.11 18.82
C ASN A 344 -11.79 12.16 19.94
N PRO A 345 -12.24 13.40 19.69
CA PRO A 345 -12.16 14.46 20.69
C PRO A 345 -13.12 14.23 21.88
N ASN A 346 -14.09 13.32 21.74
CA ASN A 346 -15.12 13.04 22.76
C ASN A 346 -14.75 11.89 23.69
N LYS A 347 -13.63 11.20 23.43
CA LYS A 347 -13.16 10.04 24.19
C LYS A 347 -11.74 10.30 24.67
N LYS A 348 -11.53 10.11 25.97
CA LYS A 348 -10.22 10.33 26.62
C LYS A 348 -9.81 9.10 27.43
N THR A 349 -8.51 8.91 27.56
CA THR A 349 -7.94 7.99 28.57
C THR A 349 -8.10 8.57 29.97
N LYS A 350 -7.78 7.79 31.00
CA LYS A 350 -7.76 8.26 32.39
C LYS A 350 -6.81 9.45 32.62
N MET A 351 -5.77 9.57 31.80
CA MET A 351 -4.81 10.68 31.84
C MET A 351 -5.30 11.94 31.09
N GLY A 352 -6.49 11.89 30.49
CA GLY A 352 -7.07 13.02 29.77
C GLY A 352 -6.59 13.17 28.32
N ASN A 353 -5.80 12.22 27.80
CA ASN A 353 -5.38 12.21 26.40
C ASN A 353 -6.53 11.75 25.50
N HIS A 354 -6.72 12.41 24.35
CA HIS A 354 -7.68 11.95 23.35
C HIS A 354 -7.24 10.61 22.76
N VAL A 355 -8.19 9.68 22.61
CA VAL A 355 -7.95 8.40 21.95
C VAL A 355 -7.73 8.63 20.45
N GLY A 356 -6.74 7.97 19.87
CA GLY A 356 -6.35 8.25 18.49
C GLY A 356 -5.57 7.12 17.83
N TYR A 357 -5.43 7.24 16.52
CA TYR A 357 -4.48 6.49 15.70
C TYR A 357 -3.62 7.49 14.92
N ARG A 358 -2.33 7.18 14.76
CA ARG A 358 -1.42 7.97 13.94
C ARG A 358 -1.04 7.22 12.67
N LEU A 359 -0.92 7.96 11.57
CA LEU A 359 -0.40 7.47 10.30
C LEU A 359 1.12 7.61 10.31
N ILE A 360 1.82 6.50 10.05
CA ILE A 360 3.27 6.45 9.90
C ILE A 360 3.54 5.97 8.47
N ALA A 361 3.96 6.87 7.60
CA ALA A 361 4.41 6.49 6.26
C ALA A 361 5.74 5.73 6.37
N ASN A 362 5.87 4.63 5.63
CA ASN A 362 7.13 3.90 5.49
C ASN A 362 7.78 4.29 4.16
N GLY A 363 9.10 4.45 4.16
CA GLY A 363 9.84 4.86 2.96
C GLY A 363 9.88 6.37 2.75
N VAL A 364 10.40 6.78 1.59
CA VAL A 364 10.49 8.18 1.19
C VAL A 364 9.11 8.63 0.69
N PRO A 365 8.53 9.74 1.20
CA PRO A 365 7.30 10.29 0.64
C PRO A 365 7.49 10.72 -0.81
N VAL A 366 6.56 10.33 -1.67
CA VAL A 366 6.60 10.60 -3.11
C VAL A 366 5.32 11.34 -3.51
N ALA A 367 5.45 12.36 -4.33
CA ALA A 367 4.35 13.14 -4.91
C ALA A 367 4.62 13.33 -6.41
N SER A 368 3.57 13.56 -7.19
CA SER A 368 3.72 13.68 -8.64
C SER A 368 4.61 14.86 -9.05
N LEU A 369 5.52 14.59 -9.98
CA LEU A 369 6.47 15.56 -10.56
C LEU A 369 5.94 16.23 -11.84
N LEU A 370 4.83 15.76 -12.41
CA LEU A 370 4.19 16.37 -13.58
C LEU A 370 3.75 17.82 -13.29
N SER A 371 3.73 18.71 -14.28
CA SER A 371 3.27 20.08 -14.04
C SER A 371 1.76 20.14 -13.76
N ASP A 372 1.30 21.11 -12.96
CA ASP A 372 -0.11 21.20 -12.54
C ASP A 372 -1.08 21.42 -13.72
N ASP A 373 -0.59 21.95 -14.83
CA ASP A 373 -1.32 22.22 -16.08
C ASP A 373 -1.27 21.07 -17.10
N ASP A 374 -0.56 19.98 -16.79
CA ASP A 374 -0.51 18.80 -17.65
C ASP A 374 -1.79 17.95 -17.51
N TYR A 375 -2.30 17.40 -18.61
CA TYR A 375 -3.59 16.70 -18.65
C TYR A 375 -3.66 15.49 -17.70
N PRO A 376 -2.66 14.59 -17.65
CA PRO A 376 -2.65 13.49 -16.68
C PRO A 376 -2.62 14.01 -15.24
N GLN A 377 -1.91 15.12 -14.99
CA GLN A 377 -1.85 15.73 -13.67
C GLN A 377 -3.18 16.39 -13.27
N MET A 378 -3.91 16.99 -14.20
CA MET A 378 -5.26 17.51 -13.93
C MET A 378 -6.21 16.36 -13.53
N ARG A 379 -6.15 15.23 -14.25
CA ARG A 379 -6.91 14.00 -13.94
C ARG A 379 -6.56 13.43 -12.56
N ALA A 380 -5.28 13.38 -12.22
CA ALA A 380 -4.74 12.90 -10.94
C ALA A 380 -4.29 14.04 -9.99
N SER A 381 -4.99 15.17 -9.94
CA SER A 381 -4.53 16.37 -9.21
C SER A 381 -4.37 16.16 -7.69
N TYR A 382 -5.00 15.12 -7.15
CA TYR A 382 -4.78 14.68 -5.77
C TYR A 382 -3.38 14.12 -5.50
N GLY A 383 -2.65 13.65 -6.52
CA GLY A 383 -1.30 13.07 -6.40
C GLY A 383 -0.19 14.05 -5.98
N LYS A 384 -0.51 15.35 -5.84
CA LYS A 384 0.42 16.39 -5.37
C LYS A 384 0.62 16.42 -3.87
N LYS A 385 -0.26 15.78 -3.10
CA LYS A 385 -0.18 15.69 -1.64
C LYS A 385 -0.40 14.24 -1.22
N GLN A 386 0.41 13.76 -0.28
CA GLN A 386 0.36 12.35 0.13
C GLN A 386 -0.78 12.05 1.10
N VAL A 387 -1.35 13.07 1.76
CA VAL A 387 -2.51 12.89 2.66
C VAL A 387 -3.54 13.97 2.40
N TRP A 388 -4.80 13.54 2.32
CA TRP A 388 -5.99 14.38 2.29
C TRP A 388 -6.96 13.90 3.36
N VAL A 389 -7.82 14.79 3.86
CA VAL A 389 -8.92 14.42 4.75
C VAL A 389 -10.19 15.12 4.31
N THR A 390 -11.23 14.34 4.06
CA THR A 390 -12.56 14.81 3.65
C THR A 390 -13.59 14.41 4.70
N PRO A 391 -14.72 15.12 4.86
CA PRO A 391 -15.84 14.56 5.59
C PRO A 391 -16.36 13.33 4.83
N TYR A 392 -16.91 12.36 5.56
CA TYR A 392 -17.50 11.18 4.94
C TYR A 392 -18.63 11.58 3.97
N ASN A 393 -18.59 10.98 2.78
CA ASN A 393 -19.69 11.02 1.83
C ASN A 393 -19.77 9.68 1.10
N LYS A 394 -20.97 9.08 1.11
CA LYS A 394 -21.25 7.79 0.49
C LYS A 394 -20.89 7.73 -1.00
N SER A 395 -20.95 8.84 -1.73
CA SER A 395 -20.62 8.87 -3.17
C SER A 395 -19.13 9.06 -3.46
N GLU A 396 -18.35 9.57 -2.50
CA GLU A 396 -16.93 9.92 -2.68
C GLU A 396 -16.05 8.71 -2.38
N LYS A 397 -15.94 7.81 -3.36
CA LYS A 397 -15.28 6.50 -3.19
C LYS A 397 -13.97 6.34 -3.96
N TRP A 398 -13.86 7.03 -5.09
CA TRP A 398 -12.83 6.81 -6.10
C TRP A 398 -12.00 8.08 -6.28
N ALA A 399 -10.73 8.07 -5.86
CA ALA A 399 -9.88 9.26 -5.84
C ALA A 399 -9.78 9.96 -7.21
N ALA A 400 -9.82 9.22 -8.32
CA ALA A 400 -9.83 9.77 -9.69
C ALA A 400 -11.24 10.02 -10.27
N GLY A 401 -12.30 9.78 -9.50
CA GLY A 401 -13.68 9.93 -9.91
C GLY A 401 -14.35 8.65 -10.38
N LEU A 402 -15.66 8.72 -10.61
CA LEU A 402 -16.45 7.54 -10.98
C LEU A 402 -16.08 7.03 -12.38
N TYR A 403 -15.93 7.92 -13.35
CA TYR A 403 -15.57 7.61 -14.74
C TYR A 403 -14.19 8.18 -15.06
N VAL A 404 -13.19 7.31 -15.20
CA VAL A 404 -11.78 7.71 -15.27
C VAL A 404 -11.22 7.66 -16.68
N ASP A 405 -11.66 6.70 -17.49
CA ASP A 405 -11.33 6.68 -18.92
C ASP A 405 -11.81 7.98 -19.58
N ASN A 406 -10.92 8.63 -20.33
CA ASN A 406 -11.14 9.93 -20.96
C ASN A 406 -11.62 11.07 -20.00
N SER A 407 -11.35 10.94 -18.70
CA SER A 407 -11.76 11.94 -17.70
C SER A 407 -11.05 13.28 -17.85
N ARG A 408 -11.66 14.34 -17.30
CA ARG A 408 -11.14 15.71 -17.35
C ARG A 408 -10.64 16.24 -16.00
N GLY A 409 -10.66 15.41 -14.96
CA GLY A 409 -10.23 15.78 -13.61
C GLY A 409 -11.23 16.62 -12.82
N ASP A 410 -12.49 16.67 -13.24
CA ASP A 410 -13.58 17.42 -12.62
C ASP A 410 -14.33 16.67 -11.50
N ASP A 411 -14.15 15.34 -11.40
CA ASP A 411 -14.75 14.47 -10.37
C ASP A 411 -13.71 13.73 -9.50
N ASN A 412 -12.52 14.31 -9.28
CA ASN A 412 -11.50 13.67 -8.44
C ASN A 412 -11.47 14.21 -7.00
N LEU A 413 -10.67 13.58 -6.14
CA LEU A 413 -10.49 13.94 -4.72
C LEU A 413 -10.09 15.41 -4.52
N ALA A 414 -9.27 15.96 -5.41
CA ALA A 414 -8.88 17.37 -5.33
C ALA A 414 -10.07 18.29 -5.67
N ALA A 415 -10.82 18.00 -6.74
CA ALA A 415 -12.03 18.72 -7.12
C ALA A 415 -13.08 18.69 -6.00
N TRP A 416 -13.29 17.52 -5.38
CA TRP A 416 -14.15 17.36 -4.23
C TRP A 416 -13.75 18.25 -3.05
N SER A 417 -12.45 18.33 -2.76
CA SER A 417 -11.90 19.07 -1.63
C SER A 417 -11.94 20.59 -1.83
N GLN A 418 -12.22 21.09 -3.04
CA GLN A 418 -12.44 22.53 -3.29
C GLN A 418 -13.68 23.06 -2.56
N ARG A 419 -14.63 22.19 -2.17
CA ARG A 419 -15.77 22.55 -1.33
C ARG A 419 -15.36 22.99 0.08
N ASN A 420 -14.14 22.65 0.50
CA ASN A 420 -13.52 23.06 1.76
C ASN A 420 -14.43 22.90 2.99
N ARG A 421 -15.04 21.71 3.09
CA ARG A 421 -16.03 21.37 4.10
C ARG A 421 -15.38 21.25 5.49
N ALA A 422 -16.20 21.37 6.53
CA ALA A 422 -15.75 21.16 7.90
C ALA A 422 -15.42 19.67 8.16
N ILE A 423 -14.27 19.42 8.80
CA ILE A 423 -13.76 18.07 9.13
C ILE A 423 -13.43 17.89 10.62
N LYS A 424 -13.83 18.85 11.46
CA LYS A 424 -13.59 18.79 12.90
C LYS A 424 -14.78 18.22 13.66
N ASN A 425 -14.52 17.17 14.41
CA ASN A 425 -15.48 16.47 15.27
C ASN A 425 -16.69 15.92 14.50
N VAL A 426 -16.43 15.40 13.31
CA VAL A 426 -17.42 14.80 12.40
C VAL A 426 -16.85 13.50 11.85
N ASP A 427 -17.68 12.77 11.12
CA ASP A 427 -17.26 11.59 10.35
C ASP A 427 -16.32 12.02 9.21
N ILE A 428 -15.12 11.43 9.15
CA ILE A 428 -14.04 11.83 8.23
C ILE A 428 -13.34 10.63 7.61
N VAL A 429 -12.88 10.82 6.38
CA VAL A 429 -12.09 9.84 5.63
C VAL A 429 -10.70 10.40 5.41
N VAL A 430 -9.68 9.60 5.71
CA VAL A 430 -8.29 9.88 5.34
C VAL A 430 -8.01 9.23 3.99
N TRP A 431 -7.39 9.98 3.10
CA TRP A 431 -6.87 9.47 1.84
C TRP A 431 -5.35 9.52 1.90
N HIS A 432 -4.69 8.39 1.66
CA HIS A 432 -3.23 8.34 1.71
C HIS A 432 -2.65 7.72 0.44
N THR A 433 -1.75 8.45 -0.21
CA THR A 433 -1.03 7.99 -1.39
C THR A 433 0.36 7.48 -1.01
N VAL A 434 0.63 6.23 -1.34
CA VAL A 434 1.97 5.63 -1.35
C VAL A 434 2.50 5.73 -2.78
N GLY A 435 3.72 6.23 -2.95
CA GLY A 435 4.28 6.51 -4.26
C GLY A 435 5.67 5.90 -4.49
N PHE A 436 6.02 5.69 -5.76
CA PHE A 436 7.32 5.26 -6.22
C PHE A 436 7.70 6.09 -7.45
N HIS A 437 8.88 6.70 -7.43
CA HIS A 437 9.53 7.14 -8.67
C HIS A 437 10.41 6.01 -9.16
N HIS A 438 10.12 5.46 -10.33
CA HIS A 438 10.82 4.30 -10.84
C HIS A 438 11.81 4.72 -11.92
N ILE A 439 13.09 4.69 -11.54
CA ILE A 439 14.22 4.69 -12.46
C ILE A 439 14.58 3.21 -12.65
N PRO A 440 14.28 2.59 -13.81
CA PRO A 440 14.57 1.17 -13.98
C PRO A 440 16.08 0.91 -14.05
N TYR A 441 16.51 -0.21 -13.48
CA TYR A 441 17.89 -0.71 -13.51
C TYR A 441 17.97 -2.08 -14.18
N GLN A 442 19.19 -2.56 -14.47
CA GLN A 442 19.37 -3.84 -15.18
C GLN A 442 18.87 -5.03 -14.36
N GLU A 443 18.92 -4.95 -13.03
CA GLU A 443 18.37 -5.95 -12.11
C GLU A 443 16.86 -6.10 -12.23
N ASP A 444 16.16 -5.10 -12.78
CA ASP A 444 14.73 -5.14 -13.02
C ASP A 444 14.37 -5.87 -14.33
N PHE A 445 15.38 -6.24 -15.13
CA PHE A 445 15.25 -6.94 -16.40
C PHE A 445 15.61 -8.44 -16.27
N PRO A 446 14.86 -9.36 -16.88
CA PRO A 446 13.62 -9.16 -17.65
C PRO A 446 12.36 -9.14 -16.78
N LEU A 447 12.49 -9.42 -15.48
CA LEU A 447 11.43 -9.47 -14.49
C LEU A 447 11.96 -8.86 -13.19
N MET A 448 11.22 -7.87 -12.67
CA MET A 448 11.65 -7.02 -11.57
C MET A 448 11.58 -7.72 -10.21
N PRO A 449 12.66 -7.77 -9.40
CA PRO A 449 12.59 -8.18 -8.00
C PRO A 449 11.63 -7.29 -7.19
N MET A 450 10.95 -7.85 -6.21
CA MET A 450 9.94 -7.10 -5.45
C MET A 450 10.48 -5.82 -4.79
N LEU A 451 9.85 -4.68 -5.10
CA LEU A 451 10.06 -3.39 -4.41
C LEU A 451 8.86 -3.08 -3.53
N SER A 452 9.07 -2.83 -2.23
CA SER A 452 7.97 -2.71 -1.26
C SER A 452 7.93 -1.37 -0.55
N SER A 453 6.72 -0.84 -0.32
CA SER A 453 6.45 0.33 0.51
C SER A 453 5.09 0.18 1.23
N GLY A 454 4.70 1.18 2.03
CA GLY A 454 3.42 1.15 2.74
C GLY A 454 3.34 2.12 3.91
N PHE A 455 2.46 1.84 4.86
CA PHE A 455 2.26 2.66 6.06
C PHE A 455 1.75 1.84 7.26
N GLU A 456 1.86 2.41 8.46
CA GLU A 456 1.29 1.88 9.70
C GLU A 456 0.25 2.85 10.25
N LEU A 457 -0.96 2.36 10.53
CA LEU A 457 -1.93 2.98 11.41
C LEU A 457 -1.67 2.46 12.83
N ARG A 458 -1.08 3.31 13.68
CA ARG A 458 -0.63 2.92 15.02
C ARG A 458 -1.49 3.55 16.12
N PRO A 459 -1.98 2.78 17.10
CA PRO A 459 -2.74 3.35 18.21
C PRO A 459 -1.89 4.38 18.97
N SER A 460 -2.49 5.54 19.25
CA SER A 460 -1.85 6.69 19.90
C SER A 460 -2.77 7.20 20.99
N ASN A 461 -2.48 6.82 22.24
CA ASN A 461 -3.38 6.98 23.39
C ASN A 461 -4.75 6.30 23.22
N PHE A 462 -4.86 5.32 22.31
CA PHE A 462 -6.12 4.59 22.12
C PHE A 462 -6.45 3.73 23.35
N PHE A 463 -5.47 2.96 23.82
CA PHE A 463 -5.53 2.16 25.04
C PHE A 463 -5.03 2.95 26.25
N GLU A 464 -5.40 2.51 27.46
CA GLU A 464 -4.92 3.13 28.71
C GLU A 464 -3.41 2.89 28.94
N SER A 465 -2.89 1.77 28.45
CA SER A 465 -1.50 1.36 28.57
C SER A 465 -1.10 0.46 27.40
N ASN A 466 0.11 -0.12 27.41
CA ASN A 466 0.54 -1.08 26.39
C ASN A 466 -0.46 -2.27 26.32
N PRO A 467 -1.20 -2.46 25.20
CA PRO A 467 -2.22 -3.50 25.10
C PRO A 467 -1.63 -4.93 25.14
N LEU A 468 -0.31 -5.06 24.96
CA LEU A 468 0.39 -6.34 24.97
C LEU A 468 0.86 -6.77 26.37
N ILE A 469 0.73 -5.93 27.39
CA ILE A 469 1.36 -6.21 28.70
C ILE A 469 0.76 -7.45 29.40
N ARG A 470 -0.52 -7.74 29.12
CA ARG A 470 -1.24 -8.92 29.64
C ARG A 470 -1.28 -10.09 28.64
N LEU A 471 -0.67 -9.95 27.47
CA LEU A 471 -0.61 -11.02 26.50
C LEU A 471 0.28 -12.14 27.04
N ARG A 472 -0.27 -13.35 27.19
CA ARG A 472 0.51 -14.52 27.60
C ARG A 472 1.53 -14.86 26.50
N SER A 473 2.71 -15.35 26.88
CA SER A 473 3.62 -15.92 25.88
C SER A 473 2.96 -17.09 25.19
N THR A 474 3.19 -17.19 23.89
CA THR A 474 3.05 -18.44 23.16
C THR A 474 3.93 -19.49 23.84
N LYS A 475 3.36 -20.64 24.20
CA LYS A 475 4.15 -21.77 24.70
C LYS A 475 5.02 -22.25 23.55
N GLN A 476 6.33 -22.35 23.75
CA GLN A 476 7.21 -23.01 22.79
C GLN A 476 6.76 -24.46 22.63
N THR A 477 6.33 -24.83 21.43
CA THR A 477 6.07 -26.21 21.06
C THR A 477 7.31 -26.74 20.36
N HIS A 478 7.88 -27.82 20.87
CA HIS A 478 8.91 -28.55 20.13
C HIS A 478 8.29 -29.12 18.86
N LEU A 479 9.01 -29.03 17.74
CA LEU A 479 8.62 -29.72 16.51
C LEU A 479 8.37 -31.20 16.84
N PRO A 480 7.31 -31.82 16.31
CA PRO A 480 7.19 -33.27 16.39
C PRO A 480 8.45 -33.86 15.77
N ASN A 481 9.16 -34.68 16.55
CA ASN A 481 10.42 -35.30 16.15
C ASN A 481 10.10 -36.40 15.13
N CYS A 482 9.79 -36.01 13.90
CA CYS A 482 9.56 -36.93 12.80
C CYS A 482 10.94 -37.30 12.26
N THR A 483 11.53 -38.37 12.78
CA THR A 483 12.69 -39.00 12.13
C THR A 483 12.24 -39.38 10.73
N LEU A 484 12.85 -38.79 9.69
CA LEU A 484 12.76 -39.30 8.33
C LEU A 484 13.22 -40.75 8.38
N ILE A 485 12.27 -41.69 8.27
CA ILE A 485 12.61 -43.08 7.93
C ILE A 485 13.01 -43.00 6.47
N VAL A 486 14.33 -42.94 6.24
CA VAL A 486 14.96 -42.94 4.91
C VAL A 486 14.73 -44.26 4.21
#